data_AF-A0A7V9IB82-F1
#
_entry.id   AF-A0A7V9IB82-F1
#
_cell.length_a   1.000
_cell.length_b   1.000
_cell.length_c   1.000
_cell.angle_alpha   90.00
_cell.angle_beta   90.00
_cell.angle_gamma   90.00
#
_symmetry.space_group_name_H-M   'P 1'
#
loop_
_entity.id
_entity.type
_entity.pdbx_description
1 polymer ?
#
loop_
_entity_poly.entity_id
_entity_poly.type
_entity_poly.pdbx_seq_one_letter_code
_entity_poly.pdbx_strand_id
1 'polypeptide(L)'
;MTTIKATCPDCGEVDLTAEDVLLRIGATRSVNSYGFTCPDCAEFVEKPADERVVRLLLSGGVVPVPVHVPAEALEIHVGPPINHNDILEFHELLESNDWFDLLVGPQGV
;
A
#
# COMPACT_ATOMS: atom_id res chain seq x y z
N MET A 1 -17.59 15.10 -21.62
CA MET A 1 -16.87 14.85 -20.36
C MET A 1 -17.60 13.73 -19.65
N THR A 2 -16.93 12.63 -19.33
CA THR A 2 -17.53 11.46 -18.66
C THR A 2 -17.59 11.72 -17.16
N THR A 3 -18.79 11.63 -16.58
CA THR A 3 -19.00 11.76 -15.14
C THR A 3 -18.90 10.38 -14.49
N ILE A 4 -18.09 10.26 -13.46
CA ILE A 4 -17.93 9.05 -12.65
C ILE A 4 -18.74 9.24 -11.36
N LYS A 5 -19.70 8.35 -11.12
CA LYS A 5 -20.45 8.34 -9.85
C LYS A 5 -19.73 7.47 -8.83
N ALA A 6 -19.45 8.04 -7.66
CA ALA A 6 -18.90 7.34 -6.52
C ALA A 6 -19.69 7.70 -5.25
N THR A 7 -19.55 6.89 -4.20
CA THR A 7 -20.26 7.11 -2.94
C THR A 7 -19.29 7.52 -1.84
N CYS A 8 -19.44 8.72 -1.29
CA CYS A 8 -18.85 9.10 -0.01
C CYS A 8 -19.65 8.46 1.14
N PRO A 9 -19.00 7.84 2.16
CA PRO A 9 -19.69 7.29 3.32
C PRO A 9 -20.55 8.29 4.09
N ASP A 10 -20.13 9.56 4.12
CA ASP A 10 -20.79 10.62 4.90
C ASP A 10 -21.79 11.43 4.06
N CYS A 11 -21.49 11.69 2.78
CA CYS A 11 -22.30 12.58 1.92
C CYS A 11 -23.24 11.83 0.96
N GLY A 12 -22.99 10.55 0.68
CA GLY A 12 -23.75 9.79 -0.32
C GLY A 12 -23.12 9.84 -1.71
N GLU A 13 -23.94 9.82 -2.76
CA GLU A 13 -23.44 9.82 -4.15
C GLU A 13 -22.88 11.19 -4.55
N VAL A 14 -21.68 11.19 -5.14
CA VAL A 14 -20.99 12.36 -5.67
C VAL A 14 -20.59 12.14 -7.12
N ASP A 15 -20.51 13.23 -7.86
CA ASP A 15 -20.11 13.27 -9.26
C ASP A 15 -18.64 13.71 -9.37
N LEU A 16 -17.83 12.87 -10.02
CA LEU A 16 -16.38 13.06 -10.17
C LEU A 16 -16.00 13.08 -11.64
N THR A 17 -14.89 13.71 -11.94
CA THR A 17 -14.21 13.64 -13.24
C THR A 17 -13.11 12.57 -13.20
N ALA A 18 -12.54 12.25 -14.35
CA ALA A 18 -11.42 11.30 -14.41
C ALA A 18 -10.18 11.78 -13.64
N GLU A 19 -9.99 13.10 -13.52
CA GLU A 19 -8.85 13.71 -12.83
C GLU A 19 -9.03 13.72 -11.30
N ASP A 20 -10.27 13.61 -10.82
CA ASP A 20 -10.58 13.56 -9.38
C ASP A 20 -10.38 12.16 -8.77
N VAL A 21 -10.12 11.14 -9.60
CA VAL A 21 -10.00 9.75 -9.18
C VAL A 21 -8.56 9.28 -9.29
N LEU A 22 -7.99 8.85 -8.17
CA LEU A 22 -6.72 8.13 -8.12
C LEU A 22 -6.98 6.63 -8.24
N LEU A 23 -6.57 6.02 -9.35
CA LEU A 23 -6.61 4.57 -9.54
C LEU A 23 -5.23 3.96 -9.25
N ARG A 24 -5.10 3.14 -8.21
CA ARG A 24 -3.88 2.44 -7.83
C ARG A 24 -3.94 0.98 -8.31
N ILE A 25 -2.95 0.56 -9.09
CA ILE A 25 -2.81 -0.84 -9.54
C ILE A 25 -1.60 -1.46 -8.87
N GLY A 26 -1.84 -2.48 -8.05
CA GLY A 26 -0.78 -3.21 -7.36
C GLY A 26 -0.16 -4.33 -8.21
N ALA A 27 0.98 -4.85 -7.76
CA ALA A 27 1.66 -5.98 -8.40
C ALA A 27 0.80 -7.26 -8.42
N THR A 28 -0.12 -7.40 -7.45
CA THR A 28 -1.11 -8.48 -7.39
C THR A 28 -2.53 -7.89 -7.41
N ARG A 29 -3.48 -8.63 -7.99
CA ARG A 29 -4.88 -8.16 -8.19
C ARG A 29 -5.60 -7.77 -6.90
N SER A 30 -5.21 -8.33 -5.75
CA SER A 30 -5.80 -8.06 -4.44
C SER A 30 -5.40 -6.70 -3.85
N VAL A 31 -4.54 -5.93 -4.53
CA VAL A 31 -3.96 -4.67 -4.04
C VAL A 31 -4.48 -3.47 -4.83
N ASN A 32 -5.42 -3.69 -5.77
CA ASN A 32 -6.00 -2.60 -6.54
C ASN A 32 -6.99 -1.80 -5.70
N SER A 33 -6.84 -0.48 -5.71
CA SER A 33 -7.75 0.46 -5.04
C SER A 33 -8.03 1.66 -5.93
N TYR A 34 -9.13 2.35 -5.67
CA TYR A 34 -9.35 3.69 -6.16
C TYR A 34 -9.69 4.61 -5.00
N GLY A 35 -9.30 5.87 -5.11
CA GLY A 35 -9.64 6.89 -4.13
C GLY A 35 -9.95 8.23 -4.75
N PHE A 36 -10.64 9.07 -4.00
CA PHE A 36 -11.02 10.42 -4.40
C PHE A 36 -11.21 11.28 -3.15
N THR A 37 -11.06 12.60 -3.32
CA THR A 37 -11.45 13.56 -2.29
C THR A 37 -12.92 13.94 -2.50
N CYS A 38 -13.75 13.77 -1.48
CA CYS A 38 -15.17 14.12 -1.58
C CYS A 38 -15.32 15.64 -1.80
N PRO A 39 -16.04 16.09 -2.85
CA PRO A 39 -16.22 17.51 -3.11
C PRO A 39 -17.06 18.23 -2.04
N ASP A 40 -17.88 17.49 -1.28
CA ASP A 40 -18.78 18.06 -0.28
C ASP A 40 -18.14 18.18 1.11
N CYS A 41 -17.44 17.15 1.58
CA CYS A 41 -16.83 17.12 2.93
C CYS A 41 -15.30 17.22 2.93
N ALA A 42 -14.65 17.22 1.77
CA ALA A 42 -13.19 17.23 1.60
C ALA A 42 -12.45 16.02 2.19
N GLU A 43 -13.16 14.99 2.66
CA GLU A 43 -12.54 13.77 3.18
C GLU A 43 -12.03 12.88 2.04
N PHE A 44 -10.88 12.24 2.26
CA PHE A 44 -10.34 11.27 1.31
C PHE A 44 -10.99 9.90 1.52
N VAL A 45 -11.55 9.35 0.45
CA VAL A 45 -12.20 8.04 0.46
C VAL A 45 -11.39 7.09 -0.41
N GLU A 46 -10.97 5.95 0.15
CA GLU A 46 -10.32 4.85 -0.59
C GLU A 46 -11.17 3.58 -0.54
N LYS A 47 -11.26 2.89 -1.67
CA LYS A 47 -12.07 1.68 -1.84
C LYS A 47 -11.33 0.62 -2.66
N PRO A 48 -11.56 -0.67 -2.39
CA PRO A 48 -11.01 -1.74 -3.23
C PRO A 48 -11.58 -1.64 -4.65
N ALA A 49 -10.72 -1.90 -5.64
CA ALA A 49 -11.08 -1.91 -7.05
C ALA A 49 -10.94 -3.32 -7.62
N ASP A 50 -12.08 -4.01 -7.80
CA ASP A 50 -12.09 -5.28 -8.52
C ASP A 50 -11.79 -5.09 -10.02
N GLU A 51 -11.58 -6.18 -10.76
CA GLU A 51 -11.26 -6.12 -12.19
C GLU A 51 -12.31 -5.36 -13.02
N ARG A 52 -13.59 -5.41 -12.61
CA ARG A 52 -14.68 -4.71 -13.29
C ARG A 52 -14.60 -3.21 -13.02
N VAL A 53 -14.37 -2.80 -11.78
CA VAL A 53 -14.19 -1.39 -11.38
C VAL A 53 -12.98 -0.79 -12.08
N VAL A 54 -11.84 -1.50 -12.09
CA VAL A 54 -10.64 -1.05 -12.80
C VAL A 54 -10.94 -0.79 -14.27
N ARG A 55 -11.57 -1.75 -14.97
CA ARG A 55 -11.93 -1.59 -16.40
C ARG A 55 -12.86 -0.41 -16.63
N LEU A 56 -13.84 -0.20 -15.75
CA LEU A 56 -14.77 0.93 -15.84
C LEU A 56 -14.04 2.27 -15.70
N LEU A 57 -13.16 2.39 -14.69
CA LEU A 57 -12.41 3.63 -14.45
C LEU A 57 -11.44 3.93 -15.59
N LEU A 58 -10.73 2.92 -16.09
CA LEU A 58 -9.87 3.06 -17.28
C LEU A 58 -10.67 3.51 -18.51
N SER A 59 -11.85 2.93 -18.73
CA SER A 59 -12.74 3.34 -19.84
C SER A 59 -13.30 4.75 -19.66
N GLY A 60 -13.45 5.19 -18.40
CA GLY A 60 -13.84 6.55 -18.03
C GLY A 60 -12.75 7.60 -18.20
N GLY A 61 -11.52 7.19 -18.55
CA GLY A 61 -10.36 8.06 -18.78
C GLY A 61 -9.45 8.23 -17.57
N VAL A 62 -9.65 7.49 -16.49
CA VAL A 62 -8.80 7.55 -15.30
C VAL A 62 -7.43 6.95 -15.60
N VAL A 63 -6.36 7.70 -15.30
CA VAL A 63 -4.98 7.24 -15.51
C VAL A 63 -4.56 6.36 -14.34
N PRO A 64 -4.15 5.10 -14.57
CA PRO A 64 -3.70 4.22 -13.50
C PRO A 64 -2.31 4.64 -13.01
N VAL A 65 -2.12 4.61 -11.70
CA VAL A 65 -0.83 4.80 -11.03
C VAL A 65 -0.36 3.43 -10.52
N PRO A 66 0.80 2.93 -10.97
CA PRO A 66 1.35 1.70 -10.43
C PRO A 66 1.76 1.91 -8.98
N VAL A 67 1.38 0.97 -8.11
CA VAL A 67 1.87 0.96 -6.72
C VAL A 67 3.29 0.42 -6.72
N HIS A 68 4.23 1.26 -6.33
CA HIS A 68 5.56 0.79 -5.98
C HIS A 68 5.47 0.03 -4.65
N VAL A 69 5.65 -1.28 -4.72
CA VAL A 69 5.84 -2.12 -3.54
C VAL A 69 7.34 -2.28 -3.35
N PRO A 70 7.90 -1.88 -2.19
CA PRO A 70 9.32 -2.05 -1.92
C PRO A 70 9.68 -3.55 -1.93
N ALA A 71 10.91 -3.88 -2.31
CA ALA A 71 11.34 -5.27 -2.45
C ALA A 71 11.20 -6.04 -1.11
N GLU A 72 11.48 -5.34 -0.01
CA GLU A 72 11.38 -5.81 1.37
C GLU A 72 9.98 -6.32 1.71
N ALA A 73 8.91 -5.67 1.21
CA ALA A 73 7.54 -6.11 1.45
C ALA A 73 7.15 -7.37 0.66
N LEU A 74 7.96 -7.75 -0.35
CA LEU A 74 7.78 -8.94 -1.16
C LEU A 74 8.72 -10.08 -0.74
N GLU A 75 9.56 -9.87 0.27
CA GLU A 75 10.46 -10.89 0.77
C GLU A 75 9.69 -12.04 1.43
N ILE A 76 10.26 -13.24 1.34
CA ILE A 76 9.75 -14.40 2.07
C ILE A 76 10.19 -14.22 3.53
N HIS A 77 9.26 -13.87 4.41
CA HIS A 77 9.51 -13.83 5.84
C HIS A 77 9.68 -15.25 6.38
N VAL A 78 10.79 -15.50 7.06
CA VAL A 78 11.11 -16.77 7.74
C VAL A 78 11.27 -16.50 9.23
N GLY A 79 10.71 -17.38 10.06
CA GLY A 79 10.76 -17.27 11.52
C GLY A 79 9.52 -16.60 12.12
N PRO A 80 9.48 -16.46 13.46
CA PRO A 80 8.41 -15.77 14.15
C PRO A 80 8.44 -14.26 13.87
N PRO A 81 7.29 -13.55 14.03
CA PRO A 81 7.29 -12.09 14.00
C PRO A 81 8.22 -11.50 15.06
N ILE A 82 8.91 -10.41 14.70
CA ILE A 82 9.75 -9.67 15.63
C ILE A 82 8.90 -9.16 16.79
N ASN A 83 9.36 -9.44 18.01
CA ASN A 83 8.75 -9.02 19.26
C ASN A 83 9.70 -8.12 20.06
N HIS A 84 9.25 -7.65 21.23
CA HIS A 84 10.03 -6.71 22.05
C HIS A 84 11.35 -7.30 22.58
N ASN A 85 11.37 -8.58 22.94
CA ASN A 85 12.58 -9.22 23.45
C ASN A 85 13.64 -9.30 22.36
N ASP A 86 13.26 -9.57 21.10
CA ASP A 86 14.21 -9.62 19.99
C ASP A 86 14.92 -8.26 19.81
N ILE A 87 14.23 -7.14 20.07
CA ILE A 87 14.82 -5.79 20.03
C ILE A 87 15.80 -5.59 21.20
N LEU A 88 15.45 -6.08 22.39
CA LEU A 88 16.33 -5.99 23.57
C LEU A 88 17.59 -6.82 23.39
N GLU A 89 17.45 -8.05 22.90
CA GLU A 89 18.57 -8.95 22.58
C GLU A 89 19.48 -8.33 21.51
N PHE A 90 18.90 -7.70 20.48
CA PHE A 90 19.69 -6.99 19.47
C PHE A 90 20.41 -5.77 20.05
N HIS A 91 19.77 -5.02 20.95
CA HIS A 91 20.42 -3.90 21.64
C HIS A 91 21.61 -4.37 22.48
N GLU A 92 21.42 -5.41 23.31
CA GLU A 92 22.49 -6.00 24.14
C GLU A 92 23.63 -6.55 23.28
N LEU A 93 23.31 -7.15 22.13
CA LEU A 93 24.31 -7.58 21.15
C LEU A 93 25.18 -6.40 20.69
N LEU A 94 24.57 -5.27 20.30
CA LEU A 94 25.30 -4.10 19.80
C LEU A 94 26.18 -3.41 20.86
N GLU A 95 25.93 -3.62 22.15
CA GLU A 95 26.79 -3.13 23.23
C GLU A 95 28.06 -3.98 23.44
N SER A 96 28.12 -5.18 22.85
CA SER A 96 29.32 -6.03 22.92
C SER A 96 30.44 -5.50 22.00
N ASN A 97 31.71 -5.76 22.36
CA ASN A 97 32.85 -5.29 21.57
C ASN A 97 33.07 -6.09 20.28
N ASP A 98 32.48 -7.27 20.20
CA ASP A 98 32.55 -8.26 19.11
C ASP A 98 31.20 -8.42 18.38
N TRP A 99 30.28 -7.46 18.56
CA TRP A 99 28.92 -7.51 18.02
C TRP A 99 28.88 -7.81 16.53
N PHE A 100 29.82 -7.25 15.76
CA PHE A 100 29.85 -7.43 14.31
C PHE A 100 30.16 -8.87 13.97
N ASP A 101 31.21 -9.45 14.56
CA ASP A 101 31.61 -10.84 14.32
C ASP A 101 30.51 -11.84 14.74
N LEU A 102 29.79 -11.54 15.83
CA LEU A 102 28.64 -12.31 16.28
C LEU A 102 27.44 -12.21 15.30
N LEU A 103 27.20 -11.03 14.72
CA LEU A 103 26.08 -10.78 13.80
C LEU A 103 26.30 -11.42 12.43
N VAL A 104 27.52 -11.34 11.87
CA VAL A 104 27.82 -11.94 10.55
C VAL A 104 28.12 -13.44 10.64
N GLY A 105 28.45 -13.95 11.83
CA GLY A 105 28.82 -15.35 12.07
C GLY A 105 30.10 -15.78 11.33
N PRO A 106 30.62 -16.98 11.59
CA PRO A 106 31.65 -17.56 10.74
C PRO A 106 30.97 -18.03 9.45
N GLN A 107 31.16 -17.25 8.38
CA GLN A 107 30.78 -17.47 6.97
C GLN A 107 29.63 -16.57 6.50
N GLY A 108 30.02 -15.40 5.96
CA GLY A 108 29.26 -14.82 4.87
C GLY A 108 29.31 -15.74 3.64
N VAL A 109 28.23 -16.48 3.41
CA VAL A 109 27.79 -17.01 2.12
C VAL A 109 26.29 -16.80 2.01
#